data_AF-A0A1N7C0P3-F1
#
_entry.id   AF-A0A1N7C0P3-F1
#
_cell.length_a   1.000
_cell.length_b   1.000
_cell.length_c   1.000
_cell.angle_alpha   90.00
_cell.angle_beta   90.00
_cell.angle_gamma   90.00
#
_symmetry.space_group_name_H-M   'P 1'
#
loop_
_entity.id
_entity.type
_entity.pdbx_description
1 polymer ?
#
loop_
_entity_poly.entity_id
_entity_poly.type
_entity_poly.pdbx_seq_one_letter_code
_entity_poly.pdbx_strand_id
1 'polypeptide(L)'
;MGGAPGAPLSILGPRRKRSKDAVTPGKQDKMNTTTIASLAEIRFEPTIRPIMDELMGLRRNLPCPKGHEDAHATFAATPFDITGAAARAVGFAEEVKRFLALAETSEPAEIAFGLSQLLALSALNAAATVAVALLPPRTTADISARARMGRDVLLAARDEDDARFVNAAKRAFAFDHADQPDRGEPLRLEPASVPDIDNVRHDEPAVAGLEQELSLIAWLRGQLVLGGLVEDAGNLIDRADGIARHIEAYEVDAAELDQLERSRQGLLLLATADLARVVLFAGLVGDGRDLRRSALSVADELPSARLLAVIVFAALAGERLEELARSRCGASANAAAA
;
A
#
# COMPACT_ATOMS: atom_id res chain seq x y z
N MET A 1 -12.50 29.17 -18.54
CA MET A 1 -12.07 29.17 -17.13
C MET A 1 -11.93 27.71 -16.71
N GLY A 2 -10.76 27.12 -16.97
CA GLY A 2 -10.49 25.71 -16.73
C GLY A 2 -9.70 25.54 -15.45
N GLY A 3 -10.27 24.82 -14.47
CA GLY A 3 -9.56 24.42 -13.26
C GLY A 3 -8.51 23.36 -13.60
N ALA A 4 -7.31 23.54 -13.06
CA ALA A 4 -6.21 22.60 -13.17
C ALA A 4 -6.58 21.25 -12.51
N PRO A 5 -6.18 20.09 -13.08
CA PRO A 5 -6.33 18.80 -12.41
C PRO A 5 -5.39 18.73 -11.20
N GLY A 6 -5.91 18.22 -10.09
CA GLY A 6 -5.17 18.04 -8.83
C GLY A 6 -3.93 17.17 -9.00
N ALA A 7 -2.85 17.56 -8.33
CA ALA A 7 -1.56 16.88 -8.37
C ALA A 7 -1.64 15.47 -7.76
N PRO A 8 -0.92 14.46 -8.30
CA PRO A 8 -0.73 13.19 -7.61
C PRO A 8 0.16 13.40 -6.37
N LEU A 9 -0.13 12.65 -5.29
CA LEU A 9 0.61 12.62 -4.03
C LEU A 9 2.13 12.65 -4.22
N SER A 10 2.73 13.83 -4.02
CA SER A 10 4.18 13.99 -3.80
C SER A 10 4.41 14.30 -2.33
N ILE A 11 4.60 13.25 -1.51
CA ILE A 11 4.63 13.34 -0.03
C ILE A 11 5.98 13.89 0.49
N LEU A 12 6.57 14.93 -0.10
CA LEU A 12 7.71 15.68 0.51
C LEU A 12 8.04 16.93 -0.30
N GLY A 13 7.63 18.10 0.20
CA GLY A 13 8.13 19.40 -0.27
C GLY A 13 9.44 19.82 0.42
N PRO A 14 10.36 20.52 -0.25
CA PRO A 14 11.67 20.87 0.32
C PRO A 14 11.61 22.11 1.23
N ARG A 15 12.24 22.00 2.41
CA ARG A 15 12.47 23.14 3.30
C ARG A 15 13.78 23.84 2.93
N ARG A 16 13.71 25.03 2.30
CA ARG A 16 14.85 25.94 2.10
C ARG A 16 15.41 26.42 3.44
N LYS A 17 16.72 26.25 3.67
CA LYS A 17 17.51 27.15 4.52
C LYS A 17 18.78 27.56 3.78
N ARG A 18 18.93 28.88 3.61
CA ARG A 18 20.17 29.56 3.22
C ARG A 18 21.06 29.72 4.46
N SER A 19 22.34 29.36 4.34
CA SER A 19 23.54 30.12 4.78
C SER A 19 24.75 29.20 4.56
N LYS A 20 25.62 29.47 3.58
CA LYS A 20 26.88 30.24 3.70
C LYS A 20 27.80 29.65 4.78
N ASP A 21 28.81 28.91 4.32
CA ASP A 21 30.21 29.16 4.65
C ASP A 21 31.13 28.48 3.61
N ALA A 22 32.22 29.17 3.31
CA ALA A 22 33.17 28.88 2.24
C ALA A 22 34.35 28.05 2.76
N VAL A 23 34.71 26.98 2.04
CA VAL A 23 36.05 26.35 2.12
C VAL A 23 36.48 25.91 0.71
N THR A 24 37.71 26.26 0.36
CA THR A 24 38.44 26.16 -0.92
C THR A 24 38.71 24.69 -1.36
N PRO A 25 38.80 24.37 -2.68
CA PRO A 25 38.64 22.99 -3.15
C PRO A 25 39.96 22.19 -3.18
N GLY A 26 39.90 20.98 -2.64
CA GLY A 26 40.84 19.89 -2.94
C GLY A 26 40.39 19.12 -4.18
N LYS A 27 41.31 18.92 -5.11
CA LYS A 27 41.18 18.12 -6.33
C LYS A 27 40.56 16.73 -6.02
N GLN A 28 39.36 16.47 -6.54
CA GLN A 28 38.80 15.13 -6.64
C GLN A 28 38.33 14.91 -8.08
N ASP A 29 38.73 13.74 -8.61
CA ASP A 29 38.40 13.26 -9.94
C ASP A 29 36.89 13.30 -10.17
N LYS A 30 36.51 13.93 -11.28
CA LYS A 30 35.16 13.90 -11.83
C LYS A 30 34.83 12.47 -12.29
N MET A 31 34.35 11.63 -11.38
CA MET A 31 33.35 10.65 -11.76
C MET A 31 32.10 11.44 -12.10
N ASN A 32 31.82 11.57 -13.40
CA ASN A 32 30.54 12.10 -13.88
C ASN A 32 29.43 11.15 -13.42
N THR A 33 28.90 11.36 -12.23
CA THR A 33 27.55 10.93 -11.88
C THR A 33 26.63 11.73 -12.80
N THR A 34 26.30 11.16 -13.96
CA THR A 34 25.29 11.71 -14.86
C THR A 34 23.96 11.67 -14.11
N THR A 35 23.61 12.79 -13.46
CA THR A 35 22.32 12.95 -12.80
C THR A 35 21.23 12.83 -13.86
N ILE A 36 20.40 11.79 -13.78
CA ILE A 36 19.25 11.59 -14.67
C ILE A 36 18.39 12.84 -14.59
N ALA A 37 18.25 13.53 -15.72
CA ALA A 37 17.62 14.84 -15.79
C ALA A 37 16.15 14.78 -16.23
N SER A 38 15.73 13.73 -16.94
CA SER A 38 14.36 13.54 -17.44
C SER A 38 13.94 12.06 -17.46
N LEU A 39 12.67 11.79 -17.75
CA LEU A 39 12.12 10.44 -17.87
C LEU A 39 12.75 9.66 -19.04
N ALA A 40 13.14 10.32 -20.13
CA ALA A 40 13.78 9.68 -21.28
C ALA A 40 15.18 9.12 -20.98
N GLU A 41 15.83 9.59 -19.91
CA GLU A 41 17.16 9.13 -19.51
C GLU A 41 17.12 7.88 -18.61
N ILE A 42 15.91 7.44 -18.20
CA ILE A 42 15.75 6.21 -17.43
C ILE A 42 16.15 5.01 -18.28
N ARG A 43 17.07 4.21 -17.75
CA ARG A 43 17.48 2.95 -18.38
C ARG A 43 16.61 1.81 -17.85
N PHE A 44 15.68 1.37 -18.68
CA PHE A 44 14.77 0.28 -18.31
C PHE A 44 15.49 -1.07 -18.25
N GLU A 45 15.14 -1.84 -17.23
CA GLU A 45 15.55 -3.23 -17.10
C GLU A 45 14.76 -4.10 -18.09
N PRO A 46 15.43 -4.93 -18.92
CA PRO A 46 14.73 -5.77 -19.89
C PRO A 46 14.03 -6.98 -19.26
N THR A 47 14.41 -7.34 -18.04
CA THR A 47 13.89 -8.54 -17.38
C THR A 47 12.60 -8.24 -16.62
N ILE A 48 11.58 -9.07 -16.86
CA ILE A 48 10.32 -9.01 -16.12
C ILE A 48 10.49 -9.76 -14.80
N ARG A 49 10.24 -9.06 -13.69
CA ARG A 49 10.24 -9.58 -12.34
C ARG A 49 8.80 -9.85 -11.89
N PRO A 50 8.55 -10.91 -11.11
CA PRO A 50 7.26 -11.08 -10.45
C PRO A 50 7.05 -9.93 -9.44
N ILE A 51 5.86 -9.32 -9.45
CA ILE A 51 5.48 -8.32 -8.46
C ILE A 51 4.30 -8.86 -7.67
N MET A 52 4.41 -8.79 -6.35
CA MET A 52 3.31 -9.07 -5.44
C MET A 52 3.10 -7.86 -4.54
N ASP A 53 1.85 -7.43 -4.41
CA ASP A 53 1.47 -6.41 -3.43
C ASP A 53 1.32 -7.02 -2.03
N GLU A 54 1.40 -6.18 -1.01
CA GLU A 54 1.36 -6.60 0.40
C GLU A 54 0.08 -7.33 0.78
N LEU A 55 -1.07 -6.90 0.25
CA LEU A 55 -2.36 -7.50 0.59
C LEU A 55 -2.48 -8.91 -0.02
N MET A 56 -1.96 -9.10 -1.23
CA MET A 56 -1.80 -10.45 -1.81
C MET A 56 -0.81 -11.31 -1.01
N GLY A 57 0.30 -10.71 -0.56
CA GLY A 57 1.31 -11.38 0.26
C GLY A 57 0.72 -11.94 1.56
N LEU A 58 -0.15 -11.18 2.23
CA LEU A 58 -0.86 -11.65 3.42
C LEU A 58 -1.66 -12.92 3.16
N ARG A 59 -2.40 -12.97 2.05
CA ARG A 59 -3.19 -14.16 1.70
C ARG A 59 -2.31 -15.37 1.40
N ARG A 60 -1.16 -15.18 0.75
CA ARG A 60 -0.20 -16.26 0.48
C ARG A 60 0.50 -16.80 1.73
N ASN A 61 0.57 -15.99 2.79
CA ASN A 61 1.12 -16.41 4.08
C ASN A 61 0.19 -17.34 4.88
N LEU A 62 -1.02 -17.65 4.39
CA LEU A 62 -1.86 -18.67 5.00
C LEU A 62 -1.14 -20.03 4.90
N PRO A 63 -0.78 -20.68 6.03
CA PRO A 63 -0.08 -21.95 6.00
C PRO A 63 -0.88 -23.01 5.26
N CYS A 64 -0.23 -23.80 4.40
CA CYS A 64 -0.83 -24.98 3.81
C CYS A 64 -1.03 -26.02 4.92
N PRO A 65 -2.28 -26.35 5.32
CA PRO A 65 -2.51 -27.15 6.51
C PRO A 65 -2.05 -28.59 6.30
N LYS A 66 -1.33 -29.15 7.28
CA LYS A 66 -1.31 -30.61 7.50
C LYS A 66 -2.54 -31.10 8.30
N GLY A 67 -3.51 -30.22 8.58
CA GLY A 67 -4.78 -30.49 9.27
C GLY A 67 -5.70 -29.27 9.23
N HIS A 68 -7.02 -29.48 9.08
CA HIS A 68 -7.97 -28.50 8.55
C HIS A 68 -8.41 -27.35 9.47
N GLU A 69 -7.97 -27.26 10.73
CA GLU A 69 -8.54 -26.27 11.68
C GLU A 69 -7.52 -25.25 12.24
N ASP A 70 -6.20 -25.49 12.10
CA ASP A 70 -5.16 -24.67 12.73
C ASP A 70 -4.57 -23.54 11.87
N ALA A 71 -4.89 -23.49 10.57
CA ALA A 71 -4.21 -22.57 9.65
C ALA A 71 -4.47 -21.09 9.99
N HIS A 72 -5.70 -20.74 10.41
CA HIS A 72 -6.05 -19.35 10.73
C HIS A 72 -5.52 -18.91 12.10
N ALA A 73 -5.52 -19.79 13.11
CA ALA A 73 -4.85 -19.52 14.38
C ALA A 73 -3.34 -19.36 14.19
N THR A 74 -2.72 -20.22 13.38
CA THR A 74 -1.29 -20.13 13.06
C THR A 74 -0.97 -18.85 12.29
N PHE A 75 -1.79 -18.50 11.29
CA PHE A 75 -1.70 -17.23 10.58
C PHE A 75 -1.80 -16.04 11.54
N ALA A 76 -2.80 -16.04 12.43
CA ALA A 76 -2.97 -15.01 13.44
C ALA A 76 -1.84 -14.98 14.46
N ALA A 77 -1.06 -16.05 14.62
CA ALA A 77 0.12 -16.12 15.48
C ALA A 77 1.43 -15.82 14.72
N THR A 78 1.42 -15.67 13.39
CA THR A 78 2.62 -15.40 12.59
C THR A 78 3.13 -13.97 12.80
N PRO A 79 4.44 -13.74 13.05
CA PRO A 79 5.00 -12.40 13.10
C PRO A 79 5.01 -11.79 11.70
N PHE A 80 4.20 -10.76 11.48
CA PHE A 80 4.18 -10.04 10.20
C PHE A 80 5.28 -8.98 10.16
N ASP A 81 5.94 -8.84 9.02
CA ASP A 81 6.99 -7.84 8.79
C ASP A 81 6.40 -6.45 8.51
N ILE A 82 5.84 -5.81 9.55
CA ILE A 82 5.24 -4.46 9.46
C ILE A 82 6.31 -3.42 9.11
N THR A 83 7.52 -3.57 9.64
CA THR A 83 8.63 -2.64 9.36
C THR A 83 9.06 -2.74 7.91
N GLY A 84 9.18 -3.94 7.33
CA GLY A 84 9.46 -4.13 5.92
C GLY A 84 8.34 -3.62 5.01
N ALA A 85 7.08 -3.84 5.37
CA ALA A 85 5.95 -3.25 4.63
C ALA A 85 6.00 -1.72 4.65
N ALA A 86 6.34 -1.12 5.79
CA ALA A 86 6.52 0.32 5.90
C ALA A 86 7.72 0.82 5.08
N ALA A 87 8.85 0.11 5.09
CA ALA A 87 10.02 0.42 4.27
C ALA A 87 9.73 0.35 2.77
N ARG A 88 8.94 -0.63 2.33
CA ARG A 88 8.47 -0.75 0.93
C ARG A 88 7.53 0.39 0.57
N ALA A 89 6.57 0.73 1.43
CA ALA A 89 5.71 1.89 1.23
C ALA A 89 6.54 3.18 1.07
N VAL A 90 7.55 3.41 1.92
CA VAL A 90 8.47 4.56 1.78
C VAL A 90 9.24 4.50 0.46
N GLY A 91 9.79 3.35 0.09
CA GLY A 91 10.50 3.16 -1.19
C GLY A 91 9.64 3.52 -2.40
N PHE A 92 8.40 3.01 -2.47
CA PHE A 92 7.47 3.37 -3.54
C PHE A 92 7.10 4.85 -3.54
N ALA A 93 6.96 5.48 -2.37
CA ALA A 93 6.69 6.91 -2.27
C ALA A 93 7.86 7.76 -2.79
N GLU A 94 9.10 7.34 -2.54
CA GLU A 94 10.30 8.00 -3.09
C GLU A 94 10.37 7.84 -4.62
N GLU A 95 10.03 6.67 -5.16
CA GLU A 95 9.98 6.46 -6.61
C GLU A 95 8.85 7.27 -7.28
N VAL A 96 7.70 7.44 -6.63
CA VAL A 96 6.64 8.37 -7.08
C VAL A 96 7.15 9.81 -7.12
N LYS A 97 7.83 10.28 -6.06
CA LYS A 97 8.42 11.63 -6.04
C LYS A 97 9.48 11.80 -7.12
N ARG A 98 10.32 10.79 -7.31
CA ARG A 98 11.33 10.76 -8.36
C ARG A 98 10.69 10.87 -9.73
N PHE A 99 9.60 10.16 -9.99
CA PHE A 99 8.83 10.29 -11.23
C PHE A 99 8.36 11.73 -11.44
N LEU A 100 7.72 12.32 -10.44
CA LEU A 100 7.17 13.67 -10.53
C LEU A 100 8.28 14.71 -10.76
N ALA A 101 9.42 14.58 -10.09
CA ALA A 101 10.58 15.45 -10.29
C ALA A 101 11.17 15.33 -11.70
N LEU A 102 11.26 14.12 -12.24
CA LEU A 102 11.72 13.89 -13.63
C LEU A 102 10.69 14.41 -14.65
N ALA A 103 9.40 14.33 -14.34
CA ALA A 103 8.34 14.81 -15.21
C ALA A 103 8.36 16.34 -15.41
N GLU A 104 8.89 17.12 -14.45
CA GLU A 104 9.00 18.58 -14.55
C GLU A 104 9.89 19.04 -15.73
N THR A 105 10.82 18.19 -16.15
CA THR A 105 11.81 18.45 -17.21
C THR A 105 11.63 17.54 -18.42
N SER A 106 10.57 16.74 -18.46
CA SER A 106 10.28 15.78 -19.52
C SER A 106 9.28 16.33 -20.53
N GLU A 107 9.35 15.81 -21.75
CA GLU A 107 8.38 16.15 -22.79
C GLU A 107 7.01 15.51 -22.49
N PRO A 108 5.88 16.11 -22.91
CA PRO A 108 4.54 15.57 -22.64
C PRO A 108 4.34 14.12 -23.07
N ALA A 109 4.99 13.69 -24.16
CA ALA A 109 4.94 12.32 -24.65
C ALA A 109 5.64 11.33 -23.70
N GLU A 110 6.75 11.74 -23.08
CA GLU A 110 7.50 10.93 -22.11
C GLU A 110 6.70 10.76 -20.82
N ILE A 111 6.07 11.86 -20.37
CA ILE A 111 5.16 11.83 -19.22
C ILE A 111 4.01 10.86 -19.50
N ALA A 112 3.34 11.00 -20.65
CA ALA A 112 2.21 10.16 -21.03
C ALA A 112 2.58 8.67 -21.07
N PHE A 113 3.77 8.35 -21.59
CA PHE A 113 4.31 6.98 -21.60
C PHE A 113 4.51 6.43 -20.18
N GLY A 114 5.11 7.23 -19.29
CA GLY A 114 5.43 6.84 -17.92
C GLY A 114 4.25 6.78 -16.95
N LEU A 115 3.05 7.30 -17.30
CA LEU A 115 1.89 7.31 -16.40
C LEU A 115 1.45 5.93 -15.91
N SER A 116 1.70 4.86 -16.68
CA SER A 116 1.39 3.50 -16.24
C SER A 116 2.33 3.04 -15.10
N GLN A 117 3.60 3.46 -15.12
CA GLN A 117 4.54 3.18 -14.04
C GLN A 117 4.18 3.97 -12.78
N LEU A 118 3.86 5.25 -12.94
CA LEU A 118 3.39 6.09 -11.84
C LEU A 118 2.16 5.45 -11.16
N LEU A 119 1.17 5.02 -11.95
CA LEU A 119 -0.02 4.35 -11.43
C LEU A 119 0.34 3.05 -10.69
N ALA A 120 1.27 2.25 -11.23
CA ALA A 120 1.70 1.01 -10.59
C ALA A 120 2.38 1.26 -9.24
N LEU A 121 3.33 2.20 -9.20
CA LEU A 121 4.05 2.57 -7.98
C LEU A 121 3.12 3.17 -6.92
N SER A 122 2.17 4.03 -7.33
CA SER A 122 1.15 4.56 -6.42
C SER A 122 0.24 3.44 -5.87
N ALA A 123 -0.14 2.48 -6.70
CA ALA A 123 -0.96 1.35 -6.27
C ALA A 123 -0.22 0.42 -5.30
N LEU A 124 1.06 0.14 -5.54
CA LEU A 124 1.93 -0.64 -4.63
C LEU A 124 2.18 0.11 -3.31
N ASN A 125 2.43 1.42 -3.36
CA ASN A 125 2.53 2.27 -2.17
C ASN A 125 1.25 2.21 -1.32
N ALA A 126 0.09 2.36 -1.96
CA ALA A 126 -1.19 2.33 -1.26
C ALA A 126 -1.45 0.95 -0.63
N ALA A 127 -1.20 -0.14 -1.35
CA ALA A 127 -1.35 -1.49 -0.81
C ALA A 127 -0.46 -1.72 0.41
N ALA A 128 0.80 -1.27 0.37
CA ALA A 128 1.72 -1.38 1.49
C ALA A 128 1.32 -0.52 2.70
N THR A 129 0.84 0.69 2.44
CA THR A 129 0.32 1.58 3.48
C THR A 129 -0.91 0.99 4.16
N VAL A 130 -1.84 0.40 3.39
CA VAL A 130 -3.03 -0.30 3.90
C VAL A 130 -2.62 -1.53 4.71
N ALA A 131 -1.64 -2.31 4.26
CA ALA A 131 -1.14 -3.45 5.00
C ALA A 131 -0.55 -3.05 6.38
N VAL A 132 0.23 -1.97 6.44
CA VAL A 132 0.75 -1.42 7.71
C VAL A 132 -0.39 -0.99 8.64
N ALA A 133 -1.47 -0.40 8.11
CA ALA A 133 -2.65 -0.05 8.90
C ALA A 133 -3.45 -1.30 9.36
N LEU A 134 -3.50 -2.34 8.54
CA LEU A 134 -4.22 -3.58 8.82
C LEU A 134 -3.56 -4.38 9.95
N LEU A 135 -2.28 -4.69 9.77
CA LEU A 135 -1.56 -5.69 10.56
C LEU A 135 -1.46 -5.31 12.06
N PRO A 136 -1.68 -6.28 12.97
CA PRO A 136 -1.57 -6.03 14.41
C PRO A 136 -0.08 -5.87 14.80
N PRO A 137 0.32 -4.73 15.39
CA PRO A 137 1.71 -4.53 15.81
C PRO A 137 2.04 -5.41 17.03
N ARG A 138 3.22 -6.03 17.05
CA ARG A 138 3.63 -6.92 18.16
C ARG A 138 4.90 -6.49 18.86
N THR A 139 5.74 -5.74 18.16
CA THR A 139 6.98 -5.19 18.69
C THR A 139 6.90 -3.67 18.81
N THR A 140 7.78 -3.07 19.62
CA THR A 140 7.92 -1.61 19.69
C THR A 140 8.30 -1.02 18.33
N ALA A 141 9.03 -1.76 17.50
CA ALA A 141 9.36 -1.38 16.13
C ALA A 141 8.10 -1.31 15.26
N ASP A 142 7.21 -2.30 15.34
CA ASP A 142 5.95 -2.30 14.59
C ASP A 142 5.04 -1.15 14.99
N ILE A 143 4.90 -0.89 16.30
CA ILE A 143 4.12 0.24 16.82
C ILE A 143 4.67 1.55 16.27
N SER A 144 6.00 1.70 16.30
CA SER A 144 6.68 2.90 15.82
C SER A 144 6.58 3.07 14.30
N ALA A 145 6.72 1.99 13.53
CA ALA A 145 6.60 1.99 12.08
C ALA A 145 5.18 2.34 11.64
N ARG A 146 4.17 1.74 12.27
CA ARG A 146 2.76 2.05 12.03
C ARG A 146 2.40 3.48 12.40
N ALA A 147 2.84 3.96 13.56
CA ALA A 147 2.60 5.34 13.99
C ALA A 147 3.33 6.35 13.08
N ARG A 148 4.53 6.02 12.61
CA ARG A 148 5.27 6.85 11.65
C ARG A 148 4.52 6.92 10.32
N MET A 149 4.17 5.78 9.73
CA MET A 149 3.44 5.71 8.46
C MET A 149 2.11 6.48 8.54
N GLY A 150 1.36 6.26 9.61
CA GLY A 150 0.09 6.96 9.81
C GLY A 150 0.24 8.48 9.94
N ARG A 151 1.32 8.98 10.57
CA ARG A 151 1.61 10.43 10.60
C ARG A 151 1.93 10.97 9.21
N ASP A 152 2.73 10.25 8.43
CA ASP A 152 3.10 10.66 7.08
C ASP A 152 1.87 10.72 6.17
N VAL A 153 0.95 9.74 6.27
CA VAL A 153 -0.36 9.76 5.59
C VAL A 153 -1.22 10.96 6.02
N LEU A 154 -1.30 11.24 7.33
CA LEU A 154 -2.10 12.35 7.84
C LEU A 154 -1.52 13.72 7.46
N LEU A 155 -0.21 13.84 7.36
CA LEU A 155 0.44 15.06 6.86
C LEU A 155 0.09 15.28 5.39
N ALA A 156 0.26 14.26 4.55
CA ALA A 156 -0.07 14.33 3.13
C ALA A 156 -1.56 14.69 2.90
N ALA A 157 -2.47 14.06 3.64
CA ALA A 157 -3.90 14.29 3.47
C ALA A 157 -4.38 15.68 3.93
N ARG A 158 -3.67 16.32 4.88
CA ARG A 158 -3.98 17.68 5.33
C ARG A 158 -3.63 18.72 4.28
N ASP A 159 -2.57 18.49 3.51
CA ASP A 159 -2.17 19.39 2.43
C ASP A 159 -3.23 19.43 1.31
N GLU A 160 -4.07 18.40 1.22
CA GLU A 160 -5.15 18.25 0.23
C GLU A 160 -6.55 18.64 0.76
N ASP A 161 -6.67 19.01 2.05
CA ASP A 161 -7.93 19.36 2.73
C ASP A 161 -9.05 18.28 2.66
N ASP A 162 -8.67 17.00 2.57
CA ASP A 162 -9.62 15.88 2.48
C ASP A 162 -10.00 15.35 3.87
N ALA A 163 -11.01 15.97 4.49
CA ALA A 163 -11.47 15.61 5.82
C ALA A 163 -11.96 14.15 5.94
N ARG A 164 -12.51 13.56 4.86
CA ARG A 164 -12.99 12.18 4.87
C ARG A 164 -11.82 11.22 4.94
N PHE A 165 -10.81 11.43 4.09
CA PHE A 165 -9.59 10.64 4.09
C PHE A 165 -8.82 10.77 5.41
N VAL A 166 -8.68 11.98 5.95
CA VAL A 166 -8.04 12.22 7.26
C VAL A 166 -8.73 11.44 8.37
N ASN A 167 -10.07 11.45 8.42
CA ASN A 167 -10.81 10.72 9.45
C ASN A 167 -10.70 9.20 9.29
N ALA A 168 -10.77 8.69 8.06
CA ALA A 168 -10.58 7.27 7.77
C ALA A 168 -9.16 6.82 8.18
N ALA A 169 -8.13 7.57 7.80
CA ALA A 169 -6.74 7.30 8.15
C ALA A 169 -6.51 7.28 9.67
N LYS A 170 -7.04 8.27 10.41
CA LYS A 170 -6.95 8.28 11.89
C LYS A 170 -7.48 6.99 12.51
N ARG A 171 -8.66 6.55 12.08
CA ARG A 171 -9.29 5.33 12.60
C ARG A 171 -8.55 4.07 12.16
N ALA A 172 -8.12 3.99 10.90
CA ALA A 172 -7.38 2.85 10.36
C ALA A 172 -6.04 2.64 11.09
N PHE A 173 -5.30 3.73 11.33
CA PHE A 173 -4.02 3.69 12.04
C PHE A 173 -4.15 3.68 13.58
N ALA A 174 -5.37 3.75 14.11
CA ALA A 174 -5.67 3.80 15.55
C ALA A 174 -5.06 5.02 16.27
N PHE A 175 -5.09 6.19 15.62
CA PHE A 175 -4.81 7.46 16.31
C PHE A 175 -6.07 7.93 17.04
N ASP A 176 -6.20 7.57 18.31
CA ASP A 176 -7.17 8.22 19.19
C ASP A 176 -6.78 9.69 19.43
N HIS A 177 -7.78 10.52 19.72
CA HIS A 177 -7.58 11.96 19.95
C HIS A 177 -6.66 12.29 21.15
N ALA A 178 -6.30 11.29 21.97
CA ALA A 178 -5.47 11.42 23.16
C ALA A 178 -4.05 10.84 23.02
N ASP A 179 -3.78 10.00 22.03
CA ASP A 179 -2.50 9.29 21.90
C ASP A 179 -1.66 9.87 20.76
N GLN A 180 -1.05 11.02 21.02
CA GLN A 180 0.23 11.32 20.40
C GLN A 180 1.31 10.63 21.26
N PRO A 181 2.00 9.59 20.79
CA PRO A 181 3.28 9.22 21.37
C PRO A 181 4.29 10.30 21.00
N ASP A 182 4.21 11.43 21.70
CA ASP A 182 5.28 12.42 21.78
C ASP A 182 6.19 11.98 22.93
N ARG A 183 7.16 11.08 22.66
CA ARG A 183 8.30 10.73 23.58
C ARG A 183 9.26 9.64 23.06
N GLY A 184 9.46 9.52 21.75
CA GLY A 184 10.48 8.62 21.19
C GLY A 184 11.25 9.30 20.07
N GLU A 185 12.53 8.98 19.92
CA GLU A 185 13.28 9.32 18.72
C GLU A 185 12.51 8.78 17.51
N PRO A 186 12.19 9.60 16.50
CA PRO A 186 11.36 9.15 15.39
C PRO A 186 12.06 7.99 14.68
N LEU A 187 11.41 6.82 14.66
CA LEU A 187 11.91 5.67 13.89
C LEU A 187 12.23 6.14 12.46
N ARG A 188 13.49 5.99 12.10
CA ARG A 188 13.97 6.25 10.75
C ARG A 188 13.72 4.98 9.94
N LEU A 189 12.65 5.01 9.14
CA LEU A 189 12.37 3.99 8.15
C LEU A 189 13.25 4.27 6.93
N GLU A 190 14.19 3.37 6.66
CA GLU A 190 14.94 3.41 5.41
C GLU A 190 14.05 2.88 4.27
N PRO A 191 14.04 3.51 3.10
CA PRO A 191 13.32 3.00 1.94
C PRO A 191 13.86 1.62 1.56
N ALA A 192 12.97 0.68 1.28
CA ALA A 192 13.38 -0.60 0.73
C ALA A 192 13.99 -0.39 -0.66
N SER A 193 15.13 -1.01 -0.92
CA SER A 193 15.80 -0.94 -2.23
C SER A 193 15.39 -2.11 -3.12
N VAL A 194 15.37 -1.89 -4.43
CA VAL A 194 15.17 -2.95 -5.41
C VAL A 194 16.32 -3.96 -5.26
N PRO A 195 16.04 -5.25 -4.98
CA PRO A 195 17.10 -6.24 -4.83
C PRO A 195 17.75 -6.55 -6.18
N ASP A 196 18.96 -7.10 -6.16
CA ASP A 196 19.55 -7.71 -7.37
C ASP A 196 18.64 -8.82 -7.91
N ILE A 197 18.72 -9.06 -9.22
CA ILE A 197 17.83 -10.01 -9.89
C ILE A 197 17.92 -11.43 -9.30
N ASP A 198 19.11 -11.85 -8.91
CA ASP A 198 19.36 -13.16 -8.30
C ASP A 198 18.75 -13.30 -6.89
N ASN A 199 18.37 -12.18 -6.28
CA ASN A 199 17.78 -12.11 -4.94
C ASN A 199 16.26 -11.89 -4.96
N VAL A 200 15.62 -11.90 -6.14
CA VAL A 200 14.17 -11.70 -6.27
C VAL A 200 13.42 -12.94 -5.78
N ARG A 201 12.61 -12.76 -4.74
CA ARG A 201 11.73 -13.80 -4.19
C ARG A 201 10.36 -13.73 -4.85
N HIS A 202 9.84 -14.89 -5.27
CA HIS A 202 8.60 -14.99 -6.07
C HIS A 202 7.34 -15.04 -5.20
N ASP A 203 7.52 -15.32 -3.92
CA ASP A 203 6.50 -15.59 -2.91
C ASP A 203 6.38 -14.46 -1.87
N GLU A 204 7.16 -13.38 -2.01
CA GLU A 204 7.14 -12.24 -1.10
C GLU A 204 6.67 -10.95 -1.79
N PRO A 205 6.14 -9.98 -1.01
CA PRO A 205 5.88 -8.63 -1.50
C PRO A 205 7.12 -8.00 -2.14
N ALA A 206 6.96 -7.50 -3.36
CA ALA A 206 8.09 -7.04 -4.16
C ALA A 206 8.53 -5.60 -3.81
N VAL A 207 9.75 -5.25 -4.22
CA VAL A 207 10.22 -3.86 -4.34
C VAL A 207 10.46 -3.59 -5.81
N ALA A 208 10.01 -2.44 -6.30
CA ALA A 208 10.17 -2.03 -7.69
C ALA A 208 10.40 -0.52 -7.76
N GLY A 209 11.24 -0.10 -8.70
CA GLY A 209 11.48 1.30 -9.04
C GLY A 209 11.10 1.59 -10.50
N LEU A 210 11.34 2.82 -10.92
CA LEU A 210 11.05 3.28 -12.27
C LEU A 210 11.77 2.47 -13.35
N GLU A 211 12.95 1.93 -13.06
CA GLU A 211 13.71 1.08 -13.97
C GLU A 211 12.98 -0.22 -14.34
N GLN A 212 12.07 -0.73 -13.49
CA GLN A 212 11.34 -1.98 -13.72
C GLN A 212 10.02 -1.79 -14.46
N GLU A 213 10.00 -0.94 -15.51
CA GLU A 213 8.80 -0.60 -16.28
C GLU A 213 7.97 -1.82 -16.69
N LEU A 214 8.59 -2.79 -17.37
CA LEU A 214 7.89 -3.96 -17.90
C LEU A 214 7.25 -4.80 -16.79
N SER A 215 7.91 -4.89 -15.63
CA SER A 215 7.38 -5.59 -14.46
C SER A 215 6.16 -4.88 -13.88
N LEU A 216 6.23 -3.56 -13.73
CA LEU A 216 5.14 -2.71 -13.23
C LEU A 216 3.91 -2.78 -14.15
N ILE A 217 4.12 -2.70 -15.47
CA ILE A 217 3.05 -2.79 -16.46
C ILE A 217 2.44 -4.20 -16.48
N ALA A 218 3.26 -5.25 -16.42
CA ALA A 218 2.77 -6.63 -16.38
C ALA A 218 1.91 -6.89 -15.14
N TRP A 219 2.33 -6.39 -13.97
CA TRP A 219 1.57 -6.47 -12.73
C TRP A 219 0.21 -5.78 -12.84
N LEU A 220 0.19 -4.51 -13.29
CA LEU A 220 -1.06 -3.75 -13.46
C LEU A 220 -2.04 -4.42 -14.42
N ARG A 221 -1.55 -5.03 -15.52
CA ARG A 221 -2.40 -5.62 -16.56
C ARG A 221 -2.89 -7.02 -16.23
N GLY A 222 -2.11 -7.80 -15.46
CA GLY A 222 -2.32 -9.24 -15.36
C GLY A 222 -2.52 -9.79 -13.95
N GLN A 223 -2.25 -9.01 -12.89
CA GLN A 223 -2.16 -9.56 -11.54
C GLN A 223 -3.13 -8.94 -10.52
N LEU A 224 -3.97 -7.99 -10.95
CA LEU A 224 -5.12 -7.47 -10.20
C LEU A 224 -6.31 -8.43 -10.29
N VAL A 225 -6.12 -9.68 -9.88
CA VAL A 225 -7.19 -10.69 -9.81
C VAL A 225 -8.04 -10.39 -8.57
N LEU A 226 -9.19 -9.73 -8.79
CA LEU A 226 -10.16 -9.37 -7.74
C LEU A 226 -11.36 -10.31 -7.68
N GLY A 227 -11.56 -11.13 -8.71
CA GLY A 227 -12.67 -12.09 -8.78
C GLY A 227 -12.59 -13.11 -7.64
N GLY A 228 -13.75 -13.42 -7.04
CA GLY A 228 -13.86 -14.35 -5.90
C GLY A 228 -13.47 -13.76 -4.54
N LEU A 229 -12.68 -12.69 -4.47
CA LEU A 229 -12.21 -12.15 -3.18
C LEU A 229 -13.35 -11.65 -2.28
N VAL A 230 -14.43 -11.10 -2.84
CA VAL A 230 -15.59 -10.64 -2.06
C VAL A 230 -16.35 -11.82 -1.45
N GLU A 231 -16.56 -12.89 -2.23
CA GLU A 231 -17.21 -14.12 -1.79
C GLU A 231 -16.36 -14.83 -0.73
N ASP A 232 -15.05 -14.95 -0.98
CA ASP A 232 -14.10 -15.50 -0.02
C ASP A 232 -14.11 -14.73 1.30
N ALA A 233 -14.11 -13.39 1.25
CA ALA A 233 -14.17 -12.56 2.44
C ALA A 233 -15.47 -12.76 3.23
N GLY A 234 -16.61 -12.85 2.54
CA GLY A 234 -17.90 -13.18 3.18
C GLY A 234 -17.85 -14.53 3.89
N ASN A 235 -17.34 -15.57 3.22
CA ASN A 235 -17.16 -16.89 3.81
C ASN A 235 -16.22 -16.88 5.04
N LEU A 236 -15.17 -16.04 5.03
CA LEU A 236 -14.26 -15.88 6.17
C LEU A 236 -14.95 -15.19 7.36
N ILE A 237 -15.79 -14.18 7.10
CA ILE A 237 -16.58 -13.47 8.13
C ILE A 237 -17.62 -14.42 8.73
N ASP A 238 -18.39 -15.13 7.91
CA ASP A 238 -19.37 -16.13 8.36
C ASP A 238 -18.75 -17.18 9.29
N ARG A 239 -17.54 -17.66 8.94
CA ARG A 239 -16.78 -18.60 9.77
C ARG A 239 -16.33 -17.97 11.09
N ALA A 240 -15.87 -16.72 11.06
CA ALA A 240 -15.48 -16.00 12.27
C ALA A 240 -16.67 -15.79 13.23
N ASP A 241 -17.86 -15.51 12.69
CA ASP A 241 -19.10 -15.38 13.45
C ASP A 241 -19.60 -16.74 13.97
N GLY A 242 -19.38 -17.82 13.21
CA GLY A 242 -19.57 -19.18 13.68
C GLY A 242 -18.73 -19.49 14.93
N ILE A 243 -17.44 -19.11 14.92
CA ILE A 243 -16.55 -19.26 16.08
C ILE A 243 -17.02 -18.43 17.27
N ALA A 244 -17.41 -17.16 17.05
CA ALA A 244 -17.90 -16.29 18.12
C ALA A 244 -19.13 -16.90 18.82
N ARG A 245 -20.11 -17.38 18.05
CA ARG A 245 -21.29 -18.06 18.59
C ARG A 245 -20.95 -19.35 19.33
N HIS A 246 -19.94 -20.09 18.87
CA HIS A 246 -19.48 -21.29 19.56
C HIS A 246 -18.90 -20.96 20.95
N ILE A 247 -18.03 -19.94 21.04
CA ILE A 247 -17.47 -19.47 22.31
C ILE A 247 -18.59 -19.02 23.28
N GLU A 248 -19.64 -18.36 22.79
CA GLU A 248 -20.76 -17.91 23.62
C GLU A 248 -21.68 -19.05 24.08
N ALA A 249 -21.84 -20.09 23.27
CA ALA A 249 -22.82 -21.16 23.51
C ALA A 249 -22.30 -22.30 24.39
N TYR A 250 -20.99 -22.50 24.44
CA TYR A 250 -20.37 -23.66 25.09
C TYR A 250 -19.39 -23.25 26.19
N GLU A 251 -19.24 -24.10 27.21
CA GLU A 251 -18.17 -23.95 28.20
C GLU A 251 -16.87 -24.47 27.57
N VAL A 252 -16.05 -23.54 27.10
CA VAL A 252 -14.79 -23.80 26.42
C VAL A 252 -13.65 -23.68 27.45
N ASP A 253 -12.68 -24.59 27.42
CA ASP A 253 -11.52 -24.46 28.28
C ASP A 253 -10.61 -23.29 27.83
N ALA A 254 -9.67 -22.88 28.69
CA ALA A 254 -8.83 -21.71 28.40
C ALA A 254 -7.92 -21.89 27.17
N ALA A 255 -7.49 -23.11 26.87
CA ALA A 255 -6.59 -23.37 25.74
C ALA A 255 -7.37 -23.38 24.42
N GLU A 256 -8.54 -24.01 24.40
CA GLU A 256 -9.45 -24.01 23.27
C GLU A 256 -10.00 -22.60 23.00
N LEU A 257 -10.31 -21.82 24.05
CA LEU A 257 -10.72 -20.43 23.91
C LEU A 257 -9.65 -19.58 23.20
N ASP A 258 -8.39 -19.65 23.66
CA ASP A 258 -7.26 -18.94 23.05
C ASP A 258 -7.05 -19.35 21.58
N GLN A 259 -7.19 -20.64 21.26
CA GLN A 259 -7.09 -21.14 19.89
C GLN A 259 -8.22 -20.63 19.00
N LEU A 260 -9.47 -20.68 19.47
CA LEU A 260 -10.65 -20.20 18.75
C LEU A 260 -10.58 -18.68 18.52
N GLU A 261 -10.18 -17.90 19.53
CA GLU A 261 -10.00 -16.46 19.40
C GLU A 261 -8.93 -16.11 18.36
N ARG A 262 -7.80 -16.82 18.34
CA ARG A 262 -6.76 -16.64 17.32
C ARG A 262 -7.27 -17.02 15.94
N SER A 263 -7.97 -18.14 15.79
CA SER A 263 -8.59 -18.52 14.52
C SER A 263 -9.55 -17.45 14.01
N ARG A 264 -10.41 -16.92 14.90
CA ARG A 264 -11.32 -15.82 14.58
C ARG A 264 -10.57 -14.57 14.12
N GLN A 265 -9.51 -14.18 14.82
CA GLN A 265 -8.67 -13.04 14.45
C GLN A 265 -8.02 -13.23 13.07
N GLY A 266 -7.50 -14.43 12.79
CA GLY A 266 -6.88 -14.75 11.50
C GLY A 266 -7.86 -14.67 10.34
N LEU A 267 -9.07 -15.20 10.52
CA LEU A 267 -10.17 -15.11 9.56
C LEU A 267 -10.51 -13.64 9.25
N LEU A 268 -10.73 -12.83 10.29
CA LEU A 268 -11.09 -11.42 10.13
C LEU A 268 -9.97 -10.60 9.47
N LEU A 269 -8.70 -10.88 9.78
CA LEU A 269 -7.57 -10.21 9.13
C LEU A 269 -7.49 -10.53 7.64
N LEU A 270 -7.70 -11.79 7.24
CA LEU A 270 -7.71 -12.20 5.83
C LEU A 270 -8.92 -11.61 5.08
N ALA A 271 -10.12 -11.68 5.66
CA ALA A 271 -11.30 -11.05 5.08
C ALA A 271 -11.09 -9.55 4.86
N THR A 272 -10.51 -8.86 5.85
CA THR A 272 -10.21 -7.43 5.74
C THR A 272 -9.16 -7.15 4.66
N ALA A 273 -8.12 -7.98 4.54
CA ALA A 273 -7.11 -7.84 3.48
C ALA A 273 -7.74 -7.98 2.09
N ASP A 274 -8.59 -8.99 1.90
CA ASP A 274 -9.28 -9.25 0.63
C ASP A 274 -10.23 -8.12 0.25
N LEU A 275 -11.08 -7.68 1.18
CA LEU A 275 -11.99 -6.55 0.96
C LEU A 275 -11.22 -5.25 0.68
N ALA A 276 -10.17 -4.97 1.46
CA ALA A 276 -9.32 -3.79 1.27
C ALA A 276 -8.66 -3.79 -0.12
N ARG A 277 -8.17 -4.95 -0.57
CA ARG A 277 -7.56 -5.10 -1.90
C ARG A 277 -8.58 -4.89 -3.02
N VAL A 278 -9.80 -5.41 -2.87
CA VAL A 278 -10.90 -5.19 -3.82
C VAL A 278 -11.24 -3.71 -3.93
N VAL A 279 -11.51 -3.02 -2.82
CA VAL A 279 -11.92 -1.60 -2.87
C VAL A 279 -10.80 -0.68 -3.34
N LEU A 280 -9.54 -1.02 -3.04
CA LEU A 280 -8.35 -0.29 -3.46
C LEU A 280 -8.15 -0.34 -4.98
N PHE A 281 -8.29 -1.53 -5.58
CA PHE A 281 -7.99 -1.74 -7.01
C PHE A 281 -9.21 -1.77 -7.92
N ALA A 282 -10.42 -1.68 -7.37
CA ALA A 282 -11.67 -1.63 -8.13
C ALA A 282 -11.62 -0.64 -9.30
N GLY A 283 -11.17 0.60 -9.09
CA GLY A 283 -11.13 1.62 -10.15
C GLY A 283 -10.20 1.29 -11.32
N LEU A 284 -9.39 0.24 -11.23
CA LEU A 284 -8.41 -0.17 -12.23
C LEU A 284 -8.90 -1.33 -13.11
N VAL A 285 -10.08 -1.90 -12.82
CA VAL A 285 -10.65 -3.05 -13.55
C VAL A 285 -12.06 -2.76 -14.07
N GLY A 286 -12.49 -3.42 -15.14
CA GLY A 286 -13.75 -3.14 -15.85
C GLY A 286 -15.01 -3.23 -14.97
N ASP A 287 -15.15 -4.31 -14.20
CA ASP A 287 -16.31 -4.55 -13.32
C ASP A 287 -16.12 -3.99 -11.90
N GLY A 288 -15.12 -3.11 -11.72
CA GLY A 288 -14.63 -2.72 -10.42
C GLY A 288 -15.63 -1.96 -9.55
N ARG A 289 -16.53 -1.16 -10.14
CA ARG A 289 -17.54 -0.41 -9.38
C ARG A 289 -18.49 -1.32 -8.62
N ASP A 290 -18.93 -2.40 -9.26
CA ASP A 290 -19.86 -3.35 -8.66
C ASP A 290 -19.14 -4.22 -7.61
N LEU A 291 -17.88 -4.58 -7.88
CA LEU A 291 -17.01 -5.21 -6.89
C LEU A 291 -16.80 -4.34 -5.65
N ARG A 292 -16.50 -3.04 -5.81
CA ARG A 292 -16.35 -2.09 -4.70
C ARG A 292 -17.63 -2.00 -3.87
N ARG A 293 -18.79 -1.88 -4.52
CA ARG A 293 -20.09 -1.82 -3.80
C ARG A 293 -20.34 -3.09 -3.00
N SER A 294 -20.10 -4.25 -3.61
CA SER A 294 -20.29 -5.55 -2.97
C SER A 294 -19.33 -5.73 -1.79
N ALA A 295 -18.06 -5.37 -1.97
CA ALA A 295 -17.05 -5.41 -0.91
C ALA A 295 -17.41 -4.51 0.27
N LEU A 296 -17.90 -3.29 0.03
CA LEU A 296 -18.34 -2.39 1.10
C LEU A 296 -19.58 -2.94 1.83
N SER A 297 -20.51 -3.56 1.11
CA SER A 297 -21.67 -4.23 1.73
C SER A 297 -21.25 -5.37 2.65
N VAL A 298 -20.30 -6.20 2.23
CA VAL A 298 -19.76 -7.29 3.07
C VAL A 298 -18.95 -6.72 4.25
N ALA A 299 -18.24 -5.61 4.05
CA ALA A 299 -17.46 -4.97 5.10
C ALA A 299 -18.32 -4.46 6.28
N ASP A 300 -19.58 -4.10 6.04
CA ASP A 300 -20.52 -3.65 7.08
C ASP A 300 -20.83 -4.75 8.11
N GLU A 301 -20.57 -6.03 7.78
CA GLU A 301 -20.73 -7.18 8.67
C GLU A 301 -19.52 -7.37 9.61
N LEU A 302 -18.42 -6.64 9.40
CA LEU A 302 -17.23 -6.80 10.25
C LEU A 302 -17.48 -6.32 11.69
N PRO A 303 -17.13 -7.15 12.71
CA PRO A 303 -17.36 -6.80 14.12
C PRO A 303 -16.40 -5.72 14.66
N SER A 304 -15.34 -5.37 13.91
CA SER A 304 -14.32 -4.42 14.37
C SER A 304 -14.39 -3.09 13.62
N ALA A 305 -14.71 -2.02 14.36
CA ALA A 305 -14.70 -0.66 13.83
C ALA A 305 -13.34 -0.24 13.24
N ARG A 306 -12.22 -0.78 13.76
CA ARG A 306 -10.88 -0.52 13.23
C ARG A 306 -10.67 -1.21 11.88
N LEU A 307 -11.07 -2.47 11.74
CA LEU A 307 -10.94 -3.21 10.48
C LEU A 307 -11.82 -2.59 9.38
N LEU A 308 -13.05 -2.20 9.71
CA LEU A 308 -13.91 -1.43 8.82
C LEU A 308 -13.25 -0.12 8.39
N ALA A 309 -12.62 0.61 9.33
CA ALA A 309 -11.90 1.83 9.00
C ALA A 309 -10.71 1.61 8.05
N VAL A 310 -10.02 0.47 8.13
CA VAL A 310 -8.97 0.10 7.17
C VAL A 310 -9.54 -0.08 5.76
N ILE A 311 -10.71 -0.71 5.62
CA ILE A 311 -11.38 -0.88 4.32
C ILE A 311 -11.84 0.47 3.77
N VAL A 312 -12.44 1.32 4.60
CA VAL A 312 -12.84 2.68 4.18
C VAL A 312 -11.62 3.50 3.74
N PHE A 313 -10.51 3.43 4.48
CA PHE A 313 -9.26 4.07 4.10
C PHE A 313 -8.73 3.54 2.76
N ALA A 314 -8.75 2.22 2.53
CA ALA A 314 -8.36 1.61 1.27
C ALA A 314 -9.27 2.02 0.11
N ALA A 315 -10.58 2.16 0.33
CA ALA A 315 -11.53 2.60 -0.68
C ALA A 315 -11.24 4.02 -1.14
N LEU A 316 -11.00 4.95 -0.20
CA LEU A 316 -10.66 6.34 -0.52
C LEU A 316 -9.29 6.45 -1.22
N ALA A 317 -8.30 5.64 -0.82
CA ALA A 317 -7.05 5.54 -1.56
C ALA A 317 -7.27 5.02 -2.99
N GLY A 318 -8.18 4.05 -3.17
CA GLY A 318 -8.57 3.52 -4.47
C GLY A 318 -9.28 4.52 -5.38
N GLU A 319 -10.08 5.44 -4.82
CA GLU A 319 -10.69 6.54 -5.58
C GLU A 319 -9.62 7.46 -6.19
N ARG A 320 -8.54 7.75 -5.45
CA ARG A 320 -7.41 8.54 -5.95
C ARG A 320 -6.64 7.81 -7.05
N LEU A 321 -6.45 6.50 -6.91
CA LEU A 321 -5.85 5.68 -7.99
C LEU A 321 -6.72 5.68 -9.25
N GLU A 322 -8.04 5.64 -9.08
CA GLU A 322 -9.01 5.74 -10.19
C GLU A 322 -8.93 7.09 -10.91
N GLU A 323 -8.75 8.19 -10.17
CA GLU A 323 -8.52 9.53 -10.73
C GLU A 323 -7.22 9.60 -11.54
N LEU A 324 -6.14 9.03 -11.01
CA LEU A 324 -4.87 8.94 -11.71
C LEU A 324 -4.99 8.09 -12.99
N ALA A 325 -5.68 6.95 -12.92
CA ALA A 325 -5.94 6.09 -14.07
C ALA A 325 -6.79 6.79 -15.15
N ARG A 326 -7.80 7.59 -14.76
CA ARG A 326 -8.59 8.42 -15.68
C ARG A 326 -7.75 9.48 -16.37
N SER A 327 -6.86 10.13 -15.63
CA SER A 327 -5.93 11.13 -16.16
C SER A 327 -5.01 10.55 -17.22
N ARG A 328 -4.55 9.30 -17.04
CA ARG A 328 -3.81 8.53 -18.04
C ARG A 328 -4.59 8.28 -19.33
N CYS A 329 -5.85 7.84 -19.23
CA CYS A 329 -6.69 7.61 -20.40
C CYS A 329 -6.92 8.91 -21.20
N GLY A 330 -7.12 10.04 -20.51
CA GLY A 330 -7.24 11.35 -21.15
C GLY A 330 -5.96 11.81 -21.86
N ALA A 331 -4.79 11.64 -21.22
CA ALA A 331 -3.51 11.97 -21.82
C ALA A 331 -3.19 11.12 -23.06
N SER A 332 -3.48 9.82 -23.00
CA SER A 332 -3.28 8.90 -24.14
C SER A 332 -4.18 9.22 -25.33
N ALA A 333 -5.44 9.63 -25.09
CA ALA A 333 -6.36 10.01 -26.16
C ALA A 333 -5.92 11.30 -26.88
N ASN A 334 -5.41 12.28 -26.12
CA ASN A 334 -4.90 13.54 -26.68
C ASN A 334 -3.60 13.34 -27.46
N ALA A 335 -2.70 12.47 -26.99
CA ALA A 335 -1.45 12.15 -27.68
C ALA A 335 -1.68 11.40 -29.01
N ALA A 336 -2.73 10.57 -29.11
CA ALA A 336 -3.08 9.87 -30.34
C ALA A 336 -3.78 10.76 -31.39
N ALA A 337 -4.25 11.95 -31.00
CA ALA A 337 -4.95 12.90 -31.86
C ALA A 337 -4.05 14.05 -32.37
N ALA A 338 -2.84 14.16 -31.85
CA ALA A 338 -1.82 15.15 -32.23
C ALA A 338 -0.84 14.56 -33.26
#